data_AF-A0A960USZ1-F1
#
_entry.id   AF-A0A960USZ1-F1
#
_cell.length_a   1.000
_cell.length_b   1.000
_cell.length_c   1.000
_cell.angle_alpha   90.00
_cell.angle_beta   90.00
_cell.angle_gamma   90.00
#
_symmetry.space_group_name_H-M   'P 1'
#
loop_
_entity.id
_entity.type
_entity.pdbx_description
1 polymer ?
#
loop_
_entity_poly.entity_id
_entity_poly.type
_entity_poly.pdbx_seq_one_letter_code
_entity_poly.pdbx_strand_id
1 'polypeptide(L)'
;MKIFNRYGLHLNPYVSVLSAALIFIFVSLGVSMPNTMKDYFGHVQDFIGTNMGWFYILCVGFYVIFVIWLYFSPYGRIRLGPDDEKPQFSYMSWFAMLFSAGMGIGLVFYSVAEPMTHYLHPPIGTPRTIESAQRSMITTFFHWGLHAWAIYIVMGLALAYFTHRMKMPLSLRSAFYPLIGKRVEGTAGNIIDTFAVLGTLFGLATSLGLGVMQVNAGLDFAGVMQSSVQNQIILIVLITAAATISVVTSLEK
;
A
#
# COMPACT_ATOMS: atom_id res chain seq x y z
N MET A 1 31.25 5.49 7.54
CA MET A 1 30.41 6.69 7.78
C MET A 1 30.40 7.72 6.63
N LYS A 2 31.42 7.73 5.73
CA LYS A 2 31.41 8.46 4.43
C LYS A 2 31.04 7.58 3.22
N ILE A 3 30.65 6.32 3.44
CA ILE A 3 30.52 5.31 2.37
C ILE A 3 29.25 5.53 1.54
N PHE A 4 28.10 5.80 2.16
CA PHE A 4 26.83 5.97 1.43
C PHE A 4 26.67 7.35 0.77
N ASN A 5 27.22 8.41 1.38
CA ASN A 5 27.26 9.75 0.75
C ASN A 5 28.15 9.78 -0.51
N ARG A 6 29.09 8.84 -0.67
CA ARG A 6 29.90 8.72 -1.89
C ARG A 6 29.09 8.27 -3.11
N TYR A 7 27.91 7.70 -2.89
CA TYR A 7 26.97 7.25 -3.93
C TYR A 7 25.71 8.13 -4.02
N GLY A 8 25.70 9.34 -3.43
CA GLY A 8 24.54 10.24 -3.46
C GLY A 8 23.33 9.79 -2.63
N LEU A 9 23.47 8.74 -1.82
CA LEU A 9 22.40 8.19 -1.00
C LEU A 9 22.30 8.93 0.35
N HIS A 10 21.41 9.93 0.40
CA HIS A 10 21.04 10.65 1.62
C HIS A 10 20.08 9.80 2.47
N LEU A 11 20.62 8.79 3.17
CA LEU A 11 19.83 7.91 4.03
C LEU A 11 19.77 8.43 5.48
N ASN A 12 18.60 8.33 6.11
CA ASN A 12 18.51 8.45 7.56
C ASN A 12 18.95 7.11 8.19
N PRO A 13 20.13 7.04 8.81
CA PRO A 13 20.71 5.76 9.24
C PRO A 13 19.86 5.06 10.30
N TYR A 14 19.18 5.81 11.17
CA TYR A 14 18.31 5.24 12.19
C TYR A 14 17.13 4.52 11.56
N VAL A 15 16.43 5.18 10.64
CA VAL A 15 15.26 4.60 9.97
C VAL A 15 15.67 3.42 9.12
N SER A 16 16.73 3.54 8.31
CA SER A 16 17.17 2.48 7.41
C SER A 16 17.66 1.24 8.16
N VAL A 17 18.51 1.40 9.17
CA VAL A 17 19.06 0.25 9.93
C VAL A 17 17.98 -0.40 10.78
N LEU A 18 17.15 0.39 11.47
CA LEU A 18 16.08 -0.16 12.30
C LEU A 18 15.04 -0.92 11.45
N SER A 19 14.61 -0.33 10.34
CA SER A 19 13.66 -1.00 9.44
C SER A 19 14.26 -2.28 8.87
N ALA A 20 15.51 -2.24 8.37
CA ALA A 20 16.19 -3.42 7.85
C ALA A 20 16.34 -4.52 8.90
N ALA A 21 16.70 -4.18 10.13
CA ALA A 21 16.81 -5.13 11.23
C ALA A 21 15.45 -5.78 11.55
N LEU A 22 14.38 -4.99 11.67
CA LEU A 22 13.03 -5.49 11.94
C LEU A 22 12.53 -6.40 10.83
N ILE A 23 12.75 -6.03 9.57
CA ILE A 23 12.39 -6.84 8.40
C ILE A 23 13.19 -8.15 8.40
N PHE A 24 14.49 -8.09 8.66
CA PHE A 24 15.35 -9.28 8.69
C PHE A 24 14.93 -10.24 9.80
N ILE A 25 14.61 -9.73 10.99
CA ILE A 25 14.10 -10.53 12.10
C ILE A 25 12.77 -11.18 11.71
N PHE A 26 11.84 -10.40 11.15
CA PHE A 26 10.53 -10.90 10.70
C PHE A 26 10.68 -12.04 9.69
N VAL A 27 11.49 -11.85 8.65
CA VAL A 27 11.74 -12.86 7.61
C VAL A 27 12.42 -14.09 8.19
N SER A 28 13.43 -13.91 9.06
CA SER A 28 14.16 -15.02 9.69
C SER A 28 13.25 -15.89 10.56
N LEU A 29 12.36 -15.28 11.35
CA LEU A 29 11.35 -15.99 12.13
C LEU A 29 10.34 -16.71 11.23
N GLY A 30 9.87 -16.05 10.17
CA GLY A 30 8.93 -16.63 9.21
C GLY A 30 9.49 -17.86 8.48
N VAL A 31 10.77 -17.84 8.11
CA VAL A 31 11.43 -18.96 7.42
C VAL A 31 11.80 -20.09 8.38
N SER A 32 12.23 -19.77 9.60
CA SER A 32 12.65 -20.80 10.57
C SER A 32 11.49 -21.52 11.25
N MET A 33 10.35 -20.84 11.45
CA MET A 33 9.21 -21.37 12.20
C MET A 33 7.85 -21.10 11.51
N PRO A 34 7.65 -21.55 10.26
CA PRO A 34 6.51 -21.12 9.44
C PRO A 34 5.14 -21.45 10.03
N ASN A 35 4.97 -22.65 10.61
CA ASN A 35 3.69 -23.06 11.21
C ASN A 35 3.36 -22.21 12.45
N THR A 36 4.33 -22.05 13.35
CA THR A 36 4.17 -21.22 14.55
C THR A 36 3.85 -19.77 14.18
N MET A 37 4.54 -19.20 13.20
CA MET A 37 4.30 -17.83 12.76
C MET A 37 2.93 -17.68 12.09
N LYS A 38 2.50 -18.67 11.28
CA LYS A 38 1.16 -18.68 10.68
C LYS A 38 0.07 -18.68 11.75
N ASP A 39 0.17 -19.55 12.76
CA ASP A 39 -0.82 -19.64 13.83
C ASP A 39 -0.84 -18.36 14.67
N TYR A 40 0.34 -17.84 15.03
CA TYR A 40 0.47 -16.59 15.78
C TYR A 40 -0.15 -15.41 15.02
N PHE A 41 0.18 -15.22 13.74
CA PHE A 41 -0.40 -14.14 12.95
C PHE A 41 -1.89 -14.34 12.69
N GLY A 42 -2.37 -15.58 12.57
CA GLY A 42 -3.80 -15.90 12.53
C GLY A 42 -4.52 -15.39 13.77
N HIS A 43 -4.00 -15.70 14.96
CA HIS A 43 -4.57 -15.21 16.22
C HIS A 43 -4.56 -13.68 16.34
N VAL A 44 -3.47 -13.04 15.91
CA VAL A 44 -3.39 -11.56 15.89
C VAL A 44 -4.41 -10.97 14.92
N GLN A 45 -4.54 -11.54 13.72
CA GLN A 45 -5.54 -11.10 12.74
C GLN A 45 -6.96 -11.25 13.27
N ASP A 46 -7.30 -12.39 13.88
CA ASP A 46 -8.62 -12.65 14.45
C ASP A 46 -8.91 -11.71 15.63
N PHE A 47 -7.92 -11.45 16.48
CA PHE A 47 -8.04 -10.50 17.58
C PHE A 47 -8.33 -9.09 17.06
N ILE A 48 -7.58 -8.61 16.06
CA ILE A 48 -7.77 -7.30 15.46
C ILE A 48 -9.14 -7.22 14.77
N GLY A 49 -9.49 -8.23 13.97
CA GLY A 49 -10.77 -8.28 13.26
C GLY A 49 -11.97 -8.25 14.21
N THR A 50 -11.91 -9.01 15.30
CA THR A 50 -13.01 -9.13 16.26
C THR A 50 -13.12 -7.89 17.16
N ASN A 51 -12.00 -7.40 17.71
CA ASN A 51 -12.02 -6.36 18.75
C ASN A 51 -11.85 -4.94 18.20
N MET A 52 -11.12 -4.79 17.09
CA MET A 52 -10.80 -3.48 16.49
C MET A 52 -11.47 -3.26 15.13
N GLY A 53 -12.22 -4.23 14.59
CA GLY A 53 -12.90 -4.10 13.29
C GLY A 53 -13.82 -2.87 13.18
N TRP A 54 -14.54 -2.54 14.25
CA TRP A 54 -15.37 -1.34 14.31
C TRP A 54 -14.55 -0.05 14.15
N PHE A 55 -13.33 0.00 14.71
CA PHE A 55 -12.44 1.14 14.62
C PHE A 55 -11.92 1.31 13.20
N TYR A 56 -11.61 0.20 12.50
CA TYR A 56 -11.26 0.24 11.07
C TYR A 56 -12.40 0.83 10.24
N ILE A 57 -13.63 0.34 10.42
CA ILE A 57 -14.80 0.83 9.68
C ILE A 57 -15.04 2.32 9.95
N LEU A 58 -14.92 2.74 11.22
CA LEU A 58 -15.07 4.15 11.60
C LEU A 58 -14.00 5.03 10.97
N CYS A 59 -12.73 4.62 11.00
CA CYS A 59 -11.63 5.37 10.39
C CYS A 59 -11.81 5.54 8.88
N VAL A 60 -12.18 4.48 8.17
CA VAL A 60 -12.38 4.53 6.72
C VAL A 60 -13.61 5.38 6.37
N GLY A 61 -14.71 5.24 7.11
CA GLY A 61 -15.88 6.10 6.97
C GLY A 61 -15.56 7.58 7.22
N PHE A 62 -14.77 7.86 8.26
CA PHE A 62 -14.26 9.21 8.55
C PHE A 62 -13.44 9.76 7.38
N TYR A 63 -12.52 9.00 6.79
CA TYR A 63 -11.73 9.47 5.66
C TYR A 63 -12.57 9.81 4.44
N VAL A 64 -13.60 9.03 4.13
CA VAL A 64 -14.54 9.34 3.04
C VAL A 64 -15.25 10.66 3.31
N ILE A 65 -15.83 10.82 4.50
CA ILE A 65 -16.54 12.06 4.90
C ILE A 65 -15.57 13.25 4.88
N PHE A 66 -14.35 13.07 5.39
CA PHE A 66 -13.32 14.11 5.46
C PHE A 66 -12.88 14.58 4.08
N VAL A 67 -12.67 13.67 3.12
CA VAL A 67 -12.31 14.04 1.74
C VAL A 67 -13.45 14.77 1.05
N ILE A 68 -14.69 14.33 1.22
CA ILE A 68 -15.87 15.02 0.68
C ILE A 68 -16.00 16.42 1.29
N TRP A 69 -15.86 16.53 2.61
CA TRP A 69 -15.88 17.81 3.30
C TRP A 69 -14.77 18.73 2.80
N LEU A 70 -13.53 18.23 2.67
CA LEU A 70 -12.41 19.00 2.16
C LEU A 70 -12.70 19.59 0.77
N TYR A 71 -13.27 18.78 -0.12
CA TYR A 71 -13.63 19.20 -1.48
C TYR A 71 -14.60 20.38 -1.50
N PHE A 72 -15.64 20.37 -0.65
CA PHE A 72 -16.62 21.46 -0.58
C PHE A 72 -16.19 22.62 0.33
N SER A 73 -15.23 22.39 1.23
CA SER A 73 -14.72 23.41 2.13
C SER A 73 -13.87 24.47 1.41
N PRO A 74 -13.62 25.63 2.04
CA PRO A 74 -12.65 26.61 1.54
C PRO A 74 -11.23 26.05 1.35
N TYR A 75 -10.87 25.00 2.12
CA TYR A 75 -9.54 24.37 2.05
C TYR A 75 -9.30 23.63 0.72
N GLY A 76 -10.36 23.16 0.06
CA GLY A 76 -10.26 22.53 -1.27
C GLY A 76 -9.77 23.46 -2.37
N ARG A 77 -9.76 24.78 -2.13
CA ARG A 77 -9.24 25.80 -3.06
C ARG A 77 -7.75 26.05 -2.91
N ILE A 78 -7.12 25.52 -1.86
CA ILE A 78 -5.70 25.72 -1.59
C ILE A 78 -4.88 24.95 -2.64
N ARG A 79 -3.94 25.65 -3.29
CA ARG A 79 -2.99 25.02 -4.20
C ARG A 79 -1.92 24.27 -3.40
N LEU A 80 -1.59 23.05 -3.85
CA LEU A 80 -0.53 22.21 -3.28
C LEU A 80 0.85 22.67 -3.80
N GLY A 81 1.19 23.92 -3.48
CA GLY A 81 2.34 24.66 -3.98
C GLY A 81 2.17 26.16 -3.66
N PRO A 82 3.08 27.04 -4.12
CA PRO A 82 2.88 28.48 -4.11
C PRO A 82 1.58 28.89 -4.85
N ASP A 83 1.02 30.04 -4.48
CA ASP A 83 -0.29 30.49 -4.98
C ASP A 83 -0.31 30.77 -6.50
N ASP A 84 0.86 31.06 -7.08
CA ASP A 84 1.08 31.32 -8.50
C ASP A 84 1.52 30.08 -9.30
N GLU A 85 1.81 28.95 -8.64
CA GLU A 85 2.24 27.73 -9.32
C GLU A 85 1.11 27.14 -10.17
N LYS A 86 1.48 26.68 -11.36
CA LYS A 86 0.60 26.00 -12.33
C LYS A 86 0.87 24.50 -12.32
N PRO A 87 -0.12 23.65 -12.62
CA PRO A 87 0.10 22.21 -12.74
C PRO A 87 1.21 21.86 -13.73
N GLN A 88 2.11 20.97 -13.35
CA GLN A 88 3.23 20.52 -14.19
C GLN A 88 2.77 19.60 -15.32
N PHE A 89 1.66 18.89 -15.11
CA PHE A 89 1.08 17.96 -16.09
C PHE A 89 -0.28 18.45 -16.56
N SER A 90 -0.60 18.13 -17.82
CA SER A 90 -1.96 18.33 -18.32
C SER A 90 -2.96 17.49 -17.53
N TYR A 91 -4.22 17.92 -17.48
CA TYR A 91 -5.26 17.18 -16.75
C TYR A 91 -5.40 15.72 -17.25
N MET A 92 -5.30 15.50 -18.55
CA MET A 92 -5.40 14.16 -19.13
C MET A 92 -4.19 13.30 -18.79
N SER A 93 -2.97 13.86 -18.84
CA SER A 93 -1.76 13.17 -18.42
C SER A 93 -1.81 12.82 -16.93
N TRP A 94 -2.26 13.74 -16.08
CA TRP A 94 -2.43 13.50 -14.64
C TRP A 94 -3.44 12.40 -14.35
N PHE A 95 -4.60 12.44 -15.01
CA PHE A 95 -5.62 11.40 -14.90
C PHE A 95 -5.08 10.03 -15.33
N ALA A 96 -4.35 9.96 -16.45
CA ALA A 96 -3.72 8.73 -16.91
C ALA A 96 -2.69 8.19 -15.90
N MET A 97 -1.89 9.06 -15.27
CA MET A 97 -0.94 8.66 -14.22
C MET A 97 -1.65 8.05 -12.99
N LEU A 98 -2.82 8.57 -12.60
CA LEU A 98 -3.60 7.98 -11.50
C LEU A 98 -4.04 6.55 -11.81
N PHE A 99 -4.51 6.29 -13.03
CA PHE A 99 -4.86 4.94 -13.45
C PHE A 99 -3.62 4.03 -13.51
N SER A 100 -2.51 4.52 -14.06
CA SER A 100 -1.28 3.73 -14.12
C SER A 100 -0.72 3.38 -12.74
N ALA A 101 -0.87 4.27 -11.76
CA ALA A 101 -0.39 4.04 -10.40
C ALA A 101 -1.36 3.19 -9.56
N GLY A 102 -2.67 3.31 -9.79
CA GLY A 102 -3.71 2.65 -8.98
C GLY A 102 -4.06 1.22 -9.42
N MET A 103 -3.82 0.86 -10.69
CA MET A 103 -4.17 -0.45 -11.24
C MET A 103 -3.09 -1.49 -10.90
N GLY A 104 -3.11 -1.99 -9.65
CA GLY A 104 -2.17 -3.00 -9.16
C GLY A 104 -2.59 -4.45 -9.41
N ILE A 105 -1.71 -5.38 -9.03
CA ILE A 105 -1.97 -6.84 -8.99
C ILE A 105 -3.27 -7.16 -8.24
N GLY A 106 -3.57 -6.39 -7.19
CA GLY A 106 -4.80 -6.54 -6.41
C GLY A 106 -6.05 -6.52 -7.28
N LEU A 107 -6.13 -5.65 -8.29
CA LEU A 107 -7.30 -5.61 -9.17
C LEU A 107 -7.34 -6.85 -10.08
N VAL A 108 -6.22 -7.27 -10.66
CA VAL A 108 -6.15 -8.45 -11.55
C VAL A 108 -6.49 -9.74 -10.79
N PHE A 109 -6.15 -9.81 -9.51
CA PHE A 109 -6.47 -10.95 -8.66
C PHE A 109 -7.92 -10.90 -8.13
N TYR A 110 -8.28 -9.82 -7.44
CA TYR A 110 -9.54 -9.72 -6.71
C TYR A 110 -10.74 -9.29 -7.55
N SER A 111 -10.55 -8.73 -8.76
CA SER A 111 -11.69 -8.40 -9.65
C SER A 111 -12.54 -9.62 -10.01
N VAL A 112 -11.94 -10.82 -10.02
CA VAL A 112 -12.65 -12.08 -10.23
C VAL A 112 -12.80 -12.82 -8.90
N ALA A 113 -11.72 -12.95 -8.12
CA ALA A 113 -11.72 -13.79 -6.93
C ALA A 113 -12.73 -13.32 -5.87
N GLU A 114 -12.82 -12.02 -5.62
CA GLU A 114 -13.68 -11.47 -4.57
C GLU A 114 -15.18 -11.59 -4.87
N PRO A 115 -15.71 -11.11 -6.03
CA PRO A 115 -17.13 -11.25 -6.31
C PRO A 115 -17.54 -12.72 -6.47
N MET A 116 -16.66 -13.58 -6.99
CA MET A 116 -16.92 -15.03 -7.03
C MET A 116 -16.99 -15.63 -5.63
N THR A 117 -16.10 -15.22 -4.73
CA THR A 117 -16.10 -15.68 -3.33
C THR A 117 -17.38 -15.24 -2.63
N HIS A 118 -17.79 -13.97 -2.74
CA HIS A 118 -19.03 -13.47 -2.15
C HIS A 118 -20.29 -14.06 -2.80
N TYR A 119 -20.23 -14.50 -4.06
CA TYR A 119 -21.33 -15.18 -4.72
C TYR A 119 -21.51 -16.63 -4.23
N LEU A 120 -20.39 -17.33 -4.03
CA LEU A 120 -20.36 -18.73 -3.59
C LEU A 120 -20.49 -18.90 -2.08
N HIS A 121 -19.99 -17.93 -1.31
CA HIS A 121 -20.00 -17.92 0.15
C HIS A 121 -20.39 -16.51 0.64
N PRO A 122 -21.63 -16.05 0.36
CA PRO A 122 -22.08 -14.75 0.82
C PRO A 122 -22.09 -14.69 2.35
N PRO A 123 -21.64 -13.57 2.96
CA PRO A 123 -21.73 -13.40 4.41
C PRO A 123 -23.20 -13.32 4.88
N ILE A 124 -24.12 -12.92 4.00
CA ILE A 124 -25.56 -12.81 4.29
C ILE A 124 -26.36 -13.29 3.07
N GLY A 125 -27.27 -14.23 3.29
CA GLY A 125 -28.20 -14.73 2.27
C GLY A 125 -27.80 -16.07 1.67
N THR A 126 -28.58 -16.55 0.70
CA THR A 126 -28.39 -17.86 0.08
C THR A 126 -27.34 -17.78 -1.04
N PRO A 127 -26.32 -18.66 -1.04
CA PRO A 127 -25.34 -18.75 -2.12
C PRO A 127 -25.97 -19.03 -3.49
N ARG A 128 -25.27 -18.64 -4.56
CA ARG A 128 -25.60 -19.00 -5.95
C ARG A 128 -26.99 -18.56 -6.43
N THR A 129 -27.46 -17.40 -6.00
CA THR A 129 -28.73 -16.80 -6.41
C THR A 129 -28.51 -15.49 -7.18
N ILE A 130 -29.52 -15.00 -7.90
CA ILE A 130 -29.46 -13.68 -8.55
C ILE A 130 -29.19 -12.59 -7.51
N GLU A 131 -29.79 -12.71 -6.33
CA GLU A 131 -29.58 -11.78 -5.22
C GLU A 131 -28.14 -11.82 -4.70
N SER A 132 -27.55 -13.01 -4.50
CA SER A 132 -26.16 -13.12 -4.04
C SER A 132 -25.17 -12.62 -5.10
N ALA A 133 -25.49 -12.74 -6.39
CA ALA A 133 -24.68 -12.17 -7.48
C ALA A 133 -24.72 -10.63 -7.49
N GLN A 134 -25.89 -10.03 -7.23
CA GLN A 134 -25.99 -8.57 -7.11
C GLN A 134 -25.24 -8.07 -5.88
N ARG A 135 -25.43 -8.71 -4.73
CA ARG A 135 -24.77 -8.35 -3.48
C ARG A 135 -23.25 -8.50 -3.56
N SER A 136 -22.74 -9.54 -4.22
CA SER A 136 -21.28 -9.73 -4.36
C SER A 136 -20.64 -8.56 -5.09
N MET A 137 -21.26 -8.09 -6.18
CA MET A 137 -20.78 -6.91 -6.92
C MET A 137 -20.86 -5.63 -6.08
N ILE A 138 -21.93 -5.42 -5.31
CA ILE A 138 -22.06 -4.26 -4.41
C ILE A 138 -20.92 -4.26 -3.38
N THR A 139 -20.65 -5.40 -2.74
CA THR A 139 -19.57 -5.51 -1.75
C THR A 139 -18.20 -5.27 -2.38
N THR A 140 -17.94 -5.84 -3.56
CA THR A 140 -16.68 -5.60 -4.27
C THR A 140 -16.51 -4.13 -4.68
N PHE A 141 -17.55 -3.48 -5.18
CA PHE A 141 -17.49 -2.04 -5.45
C PHE A 141 -17.33 -1.19 -4.18
N PHE A 142 -17.87 -1.64 -3.05
CA PHE A 142 -17.66 -0.97 -1.77
C PHE A 142 -16.19 -1.02 -1.34
N HIS A 143 -15.53 -2.18 -1.48
CA HIS A 143 -14.11 -2.36 -1.12
C HIS A 143 -13.14 -1.65 -2.07
N TRP A 144 -13.39 -1.69 -3.38
CA TRP A 144 -12.49 -1.14 -4.41
C TRP A 144 -12.88 0.27 -4.90
N GLY A 145 -13.99 0.80 -4.41
CA GLY A 145 -14.49 2.13 -4.73
C GLY A 145 -13.99 3.21 -3.77
N LEU A 146 -14.86 4.15 -3.44
CA LEU A 146 -14.52 5.40 -2.76
C LEU A 146 -13.75 5.22 -1.44
N HIS A 147 -14.02 4.15 -0.68
CA HIS A 147 -13.40 3.90 0.62
C HIS A 147 -11.89 3.70 0.52
N ALA A 148 -11.41 2.88 -0.42
CA ALA A 148 -9.98 2.65 -0.63
C ALA A 148 -9.29 3.93 -1.12
N TRP A 149 -9.90 4.63 -2.08
CA TRP A 149 -9.35 5.86 -2.65
C TRP A 149 -9.30 7.01 -1.64
N ALA A 150 -10.25 7.10 -0.71
CA ALA A 150 -10.24 8.14 0.32
C ALA A 150 -8.99 8.06 1.20
N ILE A 151 -8.53 6.84 1.54
CA ILE A 151 -7.29 6.64 2.30
C ILE A 151 -6.09 7.19 1.52
N TYR A 152 -6.00 6.88 0.23
CA TYR A 152 -4.94 7.37 -0.65
C TYR A 152 -4.97 8.90 -0.81
N ILE A 153 -6.16 9.48 -0.95
CA ILE A 153 -6.33 10.93 -1.05
C ILE A 153 -5.84 11.61 0.23
N VAL A 154 -6.23 11.13 1.42
CA VAL A 154 -5.78 11.71 2.69
C VAL A 154 -4.25 11.66 2.81
N MET A 155 -3.65 10.51 2.53
CA MET A 155 -2.20 10.34 2.59
C MET A 155 -1.47 11.19 1.55
N GLY A 156 -1.96 11.18 0.30
CA GLY A 156 -1.41 11.95 -0.80
C GLY A 156 -1.50 13.46 -0.57
N LEU A 157 -2.64 13.95 -0.07
CA LEU A 157 -2.82 15.36 0.30
C LEU A 157 -1.90 15.78 1.44
N ALA A 158 -1.75 14.94 2.47
CA ALA A 158 -0.85 15.24 3.57
C ALA A 158 0.59 15.40 3.07
N LEU A 159 1.11 14.42 2.32
CA LEU A 159 2.47 14.49 1.78
C LEU A 159 2.63 15.67 0.81
N ALA A 160 1.70 15.85 -0.12
CA ALA A 160 1.77 16.92 -1.10
C ALA A 160 1.71 18.32 -0.45
N TYR A 161 0.85 18.51 0.55
CA TYR A 161 0.75 19.78 1.27
C TYR A 161 2.05 20.09 2.01
N PHE A 162 2.55 19.18 2.84
CA PHE A 162 3.75 19.47 3.62
C PHE A 162 5.01 19.59 2.76
N THR A 163 5.11 18.83 1.67
CA THR A 163 6.26 18.92 0.77
C THR A 163 6.19 20.13 -0.15
N HIS A 164 5.09 20.33 -0.87
CA HIS A 164 5.05 21.36 -1.92
C HIS A 164 4.65 22.73 -1.40
N ARG A 165 3.72 22.82 -0.43
CA ARG A 165 3.28 24.08 0.19
C ARG A 165 4.18 24.50 1.35
N MET A 166 4.44 23.60 2.30
CA MET A 166 5.23 23.91 3.51
C MET A 166 6.74 23.72 3.33
N LYS A 167 7.19 23.25 2.16
CA LYS A 167 8.61 23.03 1.81
C LYS A 167 9.35 22.11 2.81
N MET A 168 8.63 21.15 3.39
CA MET A 168 9.19 20.12 4.26
C MET A 168 9.69 18.92 3.45
N PRO A 169 10.59 18.09 4.01
CA PRO A 169 11.02 16.86 3.35
C PRO A 169 9.84 15.97 2.93
N LEU A 170 9.94 15.32 1.78
CA LEU A 170 8.98 14.32 1.31
C LEU A 170 9.08 13.04 2.14
N SER A 171 8.47 13.08 3.32
CA SER A 171 8.47 11.99 4.27
C SER A 171 7.21 12.05 5.13
N LEU A 172 6.73 10.88 5.58
CA LEU A 172 5.51 10.78 6.37
C LEU A 172 5.62 11.57 7.70
N ARG A 173 6.81 11.64 8.31
CA ARG A 173 7.03 12.48 9.51
C ARG A 173 6.56 13.92 9.33
N SER A 174 6.67 14.48 8.12
CA SER A 174 6.32 15.88 7.85
C SER A 174 4.83 16.13 8.04
N ALA A 175 3.99 15.13 7.74
CA ALA A 175 2.55 15.18 7.97
C ALA A 175 2.16 15.32 9.44
N PHE A 176 3.04 14.90 10.36
CA PHE A 176 2.81 14.96 11.80
C PHE A 176 3.32 16.26 12.44
N TYR A 177 3.96 17.15 11.67
CA TYR A 177 4.48 18.42 12.19
C TYR A 177 3.43 19.27 12.94
N PRO A 178 2.17 19.40 12.48
CA PRO A 178 1.16 20.14 13.24
C PRO A 178 0.84 19.55 14.61
N LEU A 179 1.01 18.24 14.78
CA LEU A 179 0.66 17.52 16.01
C LEU A 179 1.82 17.50 17.01
N ILE A 180 3.05 17.27 16.53
CA ILE A 180 4.21 17.05 17.40
C ILE A 180 5.31 18.12 17.25
N GLY A 181 5.12 19.10 16.36
CA GLY A 181 6.05 20.19 16.10
C GLY A 181 7.42 19.71 15.64
N LYS A 182 8.47 20.38 16.12
CA LYS A 182 9.87 20.04 15.81
C LYS A 182 10.30 18.62 16.23
N ARG A 183 9.50 17.91 17.02
CA ARG A 183 9.80 16.51 17.41
C ARG A 183 9.81 15.55 16.21
N VAL A 184 9.24 15.93 15.06
CA VAL A 184 9.38 15.19 13.79
C VAL A 184 10.84 15.04 13.35
N GLU A 185 11.74 15.92 13.78
CA GLU A 185 13.16 15.85 13.42
C GLU A 185 13.93 14.84 14.28
N GLY A 186 13.36 14.45 15.43
CA GLY A 186 13.97 13.53 16.39
C GLY A 186 13.41 12.11 16.33
N THR A 187 13.46 11.42 17.48
CA THR A 187 13.06 10.02 17.62
C THR A 187 11.61 9.77 17.20
N ALA A 188 10.69 10.69 17.50
CA ALA A 188 9.28 10.52 17.14
C ALA A 188 9.08 10.44 15.61
N GLY A 189 9.76 11.30 14.84
CA GLY A 189 9.73 11.21 13.38
C GLY A 189 10.44 9.99 12.82
N ASN A 190 11.52 9.53 13.47
CA ASN A 190 12.17 8.27 13.07
C ASN A 190 11.23 7.06 13.26
N ILE A 191 10.46 7.02 14.34
CA ILE A 191 9.45 5.97 14.57
C ILE A 191 8.37 6.02 13.48
N ILE A 192 7.82 7.20 13.18
CA ILE A 192 6.81 7.38 12.13
C ILE A 192 7.32 6.85 10.79
N ASP A 193 8.52 7.25 10.39
CA ASP A 193 9.09 6.82 9.12
C ASP A 193 9.42 5.32 9.11
N THR A 194 9.87 4.74 10.23
CA THR A 194 10.06 3.30 10.34
C THR A 194 8.75 2.55 10.12
N PHE A 195 7.64 2.98 10.74
CA PHE A 195 6.33 2.39 10.47
C PHE A 195 5.89 2.58 9.03
N ALA A 196 6.18 3.73 8.41
CA ALA A 196 5.89 3.98 7.00
C ALA A 196 6.63 2.99 6.08
N VAL A 197 7.92 2.77 6.34
CA VAL A 197 8.75 1.81 5.60
C VAL A 197 8.24 0.39 5.78
N LEU A 198 7.96 -0.03 7.02
CA LEU A 198 7.43 -1.37 7.32
C LEU A 198 6.07 -1.59 6.64
N GLY A 199 5.13 -0.65 6.79
CA GLY A 199 3.80 -0.74 6.18
C GLY A 199 3.86 -0.83 4.66
N THR A 200 4.72 -0.02 4.03
CA THR A 200 4.93 -0.07 2.58
C THR A 200 5.52 -1.41 2.15
N LEU A 201 6.56 -1.90 2.84
CA LEU A 201 7.23 -3.14 2.47
C LEU A 201 6.33 -4.36 2.65
N PHE A 202 5.59 -4.46 3.75
CA PHE A 202 4.65 -5.57 3.95
C PHE A 202 3.50 -5.53 2.93
N GLY A 203 2.96 -4.35 2.60
CA GLY A 203 1.96 -4.21 1.54
C GLY A 203 2.49 -4.65 0.16
N LEU A 204 3.71 -4.24 -0.19
CA LEU A 204 4.37 -4.66 -1.43
C LEU A 204 4.63 -6.17 -1.46
N ALA A 205 5.08 -6.76 -0.36
CA ALA A 205 5.36 -8.19 -0.26
C ALA A 205 4.09 -9.03 -0.46
N THR A 206 2.96 -8.65 0.14
CA THR A 206 1.67 -9.34 -0.07
C THR A 206 1.23 -9.26 -1.52
N SER A 207 1.29 -8.06 -2.14
CA SER A 207 0.92 -7.87 -3.54
C SER A 207 1.79 -8.69 -4.49
N LEU A 208 3.12 -8.69 -4.29
CA LEU A 208 4.06 -9.48 -5.07
C LEU A 208 3.80 -10.99 -4.94
N GLY A 209 3.56 -11.48 -3.71
CA GLY A 209 3.26 -12.88 -3.46
C GLY A 209 2.01 -13.36 -4.19
N LEU A 210 0.90 -12.60 -4.08
CA LEU A 210 -0.34 -12.90 -4.81
C LEU A 210 -0.14 -12.88 -6.32
N GLY A 211 0.60 -11.88 -6.83
CA GLY A 211 0.88 -11.76 -8.26
C GLY A 211 1.68 -12.94 -8.80
N VAL A 212 2.69 -13.38 -8.06
CA VAL A 212 3.49 -14.55 -8.46
C VAL A 212 2.68 -15.84 -8.40
N MET A 213 1.82 -16.03 -7.40
CA MET A 213 0.91 -17.17 -7.36
C MET A 213 0.00 -17.19 -8.59
N GLN A 214 -0.53 -16.03 -9.00
CA GLN A 214 -1.37 -15.91 -10.19
C GLN A 214 -0.60 -16.17 -11.49
N VAL A 215 0.62 -15.64 -11.63
CA VAL A 215 1.49 -15.91 -12.78
C VAL A 215 1.83 -17.39 -12.88
N ASN A 216 2.24 -18.02 -11.77
CA ASN A 216 2.59 -19.44 -11.78
C ASN A 216 1.39 -20.32 -12.13
N ALA A 217 0.19 -20.01 -11.60
CA ALA A 217 -1.04 -20.71 -11.97
C ALA A 217 -1.40 -20.54 -13.45
N GLY A 218 -1.19 -19.34 -14.01
CA GLY A 218 -1.39 -19.09 -15.44
C GLY A 218 -0.41 -19.85 -16.34
N LEU A 219 0.86 -19.94 -15.94
CA LEU A 219 1.87 -20.72 -16.66
C LEU A 219 1.61 -22.23 -16.57
N ASP A 220 1.08 -22.70 -15.44
CA ASP A 220 0.69 -24.10 -15.25
C ASP A 220 -0.49 -24.45 -16.16
N PHE A 221 -1.51 -23.59 -16.19
CA PHE A 221 -2.64 -23.71 -17.12
C PHE A 221 -2.19 -23.73 -18.58
N ALA A 222 -1.18 -22.95 -18.95
CA ALA A 222 -0.60 -22.92 -20.29
C ALA A 222 0.33 -24.12 -20.60
N GLY A 223 0.60 -24.99 -19.63
CA GLY A 223 1.52 -26.13 -19.77
C GLY A 223 3.00 -25.75 -19.81
N VAL A 224 3.36 -24.53 -19.39
CA VAL A 224 4.73 -23.98 -19.45
C VAL A 224 5.53 -24.28 -18.19
N MET A 225 4.91 -24.13 -17.02
CA MET A 225 5.60 -24.28 -15.72
C MET A 225 4.61 -24.74 -14.65
N GLN A 226 4.88 -25.87 -14.00
CA GLN A 226 4.01 -26.41 -12.96
C GLN A 226 3.81 -25.44 -11.78
N SER A 227 2.63 -25.46 -11.19
CA SER A 227 2.35 -24.71 -9.97
C SER A 227 3.08 -25.32 -8.77
N SER A 228 4.11 -24.64 -8.26
CA SER A 228 4.88 -25.10 -7.09
C SER A 228 5.55 -23.94 -6.35
N VAL A 229 5.79 -24.12 -5.04
CA VAL A 229 6.47 -23.11 -4.21
C VAL A 229 7.85 -22.78 -4.75
N GLN A 230 8.59 -23.77 -5.27
CA GLN A 230 9.91 -23.55 -5.86
C GLN A 230 9.84 -22.63 -7.08
N ASN A 231 8.88 -22.85 -7.97
CA ASN A 231 8.67 -22.02 -9.15
C ASN A 231 8.23 -20.60 -8.78
N GLN A 232 7.40 -20.45 -7.75
CA GLN A 232 7.04 -19.14 -7.19
C GLN A 232 8.26 -18.39 -6.66
N ILE A 233 9.17 -19.05 -5.93
CA ILE A 233 10.41 -18.42 -5.45
C ILE A 233 11.27 -17.94 -6.64
N ILE A 234 11.41 -18.76 -7.69
CA ILE A 234 12.17 -18.39 -8.90
C ILE A 234 11.55 -17.14 -9.55
N LEU A 235 10.22 -17.11 -9.72
CA LEU A 235 9.52 -15.97 -10.29
C LEU A 235 9.67 -14.70 -9.44
N ILE A 236 9.59 -14.80 -8.11
CA ILE A 236 9.85 -13.68 -7.19
C ILE A 236 11.24 -13.11 -7.43
N VAL A 237 12.28 -13.97 -7.48
CA VAL A 237 13.67 -13.53 -7.70
C VAL A 237 13.80 -12.82 -9.05
N LEU A 238 13.24 -13.36 -10.12
CA LEU A 238 13.32 -12.78 -11.46
C LEU A 238 12.61 -11.42 -11.55
N ILE A 239 11.38 -11.33 -11.05
CA ILE A 239 10.59 -10.09 -11.07
C ILE A 239 11.25 -9.01 -10.20
N THR A 240 11.75 -9.40 -9.02
CA THR A 240 12.44 -8.47 -8.12
C THR A 240 13.75 -7.98 -8.73
N ALA A 241 14.52 -8.86 -9.38
CA ALA A 241 15.74 -8.49 -10.09
C ALA A 241 15.44 -7.50 -11.23
N ALA A 242 14.43 -7.79 -12.06
CA ALA A 242 14.02 -6.89 -13.14
C ALA A 242 13.56 -5.52 -12.61
N ALA A 243 12.74 -5.49 -11.56
CA ALA A 243 12.30 -4.26 -10.91
C ALA A 243 13.48 -3.47 -10.32
N THR A 244 14.42 -4.15 -9.68
CA THR A 244 15.64 -3.51 -9.12
C THR A 244 16.50 -2.89 -10.23
N ILE A 245 16.74 -3.63 -11.32
CA ILE A 245 17.48 -3.11 -12.49
C ILE A 245 16.76 -1.88 -13.06
N SER A 246 15.43 -1.94 -13.20
CA SER A 246 14.64 -0.80 -13.69
C SER A 246 14.80 0.43 -12.80
N VAL A 247 14.72 0.28 -11.48
CA VAL A 247 14.88 1.40 -10.55
C VAL A 247 16.30 1.97 -10.59
N VAL A 248 17.32 1.12 -10.53
CA VAL A 248 18.72 1.55 -10.52
C VAL A 248 19.09 2.28 -11.82
N THR A 249 18.64 1.78 -12.97
CA THR A 249 18.90 2.40 -14.28
C THR A 249 18.09 3.69 -14.50
N SER A 250 16.91 3.82 -13.86
CA SER A 250 16.09 5.03 -13.96
C SER A 250 16.63 6.19 -13.12
N LEU A 251 17.39 5.91 -12.05
CA LEU A 251 18.02 6.96 -11.22
C LEU A 251 19.12 7.75 -11.95
N GLU A 252 19.59 7.24 -13.11
CA GLU A 252 20.62 7.88 -13.93
C GLU A 252 20.06 8.69 -15.11
N LYS A 253 18.73 8.86 -15.23
CA LYS A 253 18.06 9.59 -16.32
C LYS A 253 17.02 10.59 -15.80
#